data_AF-A0A6P6XXI2-F1
#
_entry.id   AF-A0A6P6XXI2-F1
#
_cell.length_a   1.000
_cell.length_b   1.000
_cell.length_c   1.000
_cell.angle_alpha   90.00
_cell.angle_beta   90.00
_cell.angle_gamma   90.00
#
_symmetry.space_group_name_H-M   'P 1'
#
loop_
_entity.id
_entity.type
_entity.pdbx_description
1 polymer ?
#
loop_
_entity_poly.entity_id
_entity_poly.type
_entity_poly.pdbx_seq_one_letter_code
_entity_poly.pdbx_strand_id
1 'polypeptide(L)'
;MIMKTFWIVGLYLIAILLLSIQIVTAHKECKYEKGRWLDCDPDTGMQKRILRLKTFKPHLVDCTKEKQMERPCKKQCKYVKGAWSDCLNGRKERIDKLRTDVSSSFCKSEKIVNKSCRKQCAYNKTEWTLCENGLKNRTLTLVMNPETPNSDDCEPIKNIVKPCSNQNNNNNNNNINNNHDNNNKGKKKIDGNEYDF
;
A
#
# COMPACT_ATOMS: atom_id res chain seq x y z
N MET A 1 -64.13 6.63 -49.45
CA MET A 1 -63.63 7.84 -48.74
C MET A 1 -63.15 7.54 -47.31
N ILE A 2 -62.63 6.33 -47.04
CA ILE A 2 -62.31 5.85 -45.67
C ILE A 2 -60.79 5.60 -45.49
N MET A 3 -60.02 5.41 -46.57
CA MET A 3 -58.57 5.16 -46.48
C MET A 3 -57.71 6.39 -46.15
N LYS A 4 -58.23 7.62 -46.31
CA LYS A 4 -57.46 8.85 -46.03
C LYS A 4 -57.42 9.22 -44.54
N THR A 5 -58.40 8.79 -43.74
CA THR A 5 -58.46 9.13 -42.31
C THR A 5 -57.52 8.28 -41.48
N PHE A 6 -57.30 7.00 -41.84
CA PHE A 6 -56.36 6.11 -41.13
C PHE A 6 -54.91 6.59 -41.16
N TRP A 7 -54.48 7.18 -42.28
CA TRP A 7 -53.13 7.76 -42.39
C TRP A 7 -52.94 8.98 -41.49
N ILE A 8 -53.99 9.80 -41.32
CA ILE A 8 -53.93 11.01 -40.50
C ILE A 8 -53.89 10.63 -39.01
N VAL A 9 -54.70 9.68 -38.57
CA VAL A 9 -54.71 9.24 -37.16
C VAL A 9 -53.41 8.51 -36.79
N GLY A 10 -52.85 7.72 -37.72
CA GLY A 10 -51.56 7.04 -37.53
C GLY A 10 -50.39 8.03 -37.39
N LEU A 11 -50.33 9.06 -38.23
CA LEU A 11 -49.33 10.11 -38.12
C LEU A 11 -49.48 10.93 -36.83
N TYR A 12 -50.73 11.16 -36.38
CA TYR A 12 -51.00 11.87 -35.13
C TYR A 12 -50.55 11.07 -33.90
N LEU A 13 -50.79 9.75 -33.87
CA LEU A 13 -50.34 8.87 -32.80
C LEU A 13 -48.81 8.75 -32.78
N ILE A 14 -48.16 8.64 -33.94
CA ILE A 14 -46.69 8.62 -34.03
C ILE A 14 -46.11 9.96 -33.57
N ALA A 15 -46.72 11.10 -33.93
CA ALA A 15 -46.30 12.41 -33.45
C ALA A 15 -46.44 12.57 -31.93
N ILE A 16 -47.54 12.08 -31.33
CA ILE A 16 -47.75 12.06 -29.87
C ILE A 16 -46.72 11.15 -29.17
N LEU A 17 -46.41 10.00 -29.78
CA LEU A 17 -45.44 9.05 -29.24
C LEU A 17 -44.00 9.61 -29.33
N LEU A 18 -43.66 10.32 -30.40
CA LEU A 18 -42.38 11.03 -30.53
C LEU A 18 -42.27 12.25 -29.61
N LEU A 19 -43.37 13.00 -29.38
CA LEU A 19 -43.41 14.12 -28.43
C LEU A 19 -43.25 13.65 -26.97
N SER A 20 -43.75 12.47 -26.61
CA SER A 20 -43.58 11.92 -25.25
C SER A 20 -42.18 11.38 -24.99
N ILE A 21 -41.49 10.85 -26.01
CA ILE A 21 -40.11 10.34 -25.89
C ILE A 21 -39.09 11.48 -25.65
N GLN A 22 -39.30 12.69 -26.18
CA GLN A 22 -38.35 13.82 -26.00
C GLN A 22 -38.36 14.44 -24.58
N ILE A 23 -39.34 14.13 -23.73
CA ILE A 23 -39.46 14.75 -22.39
C ILE A 23 -38.51 14.09 -21.36
N VAL A 24 -37.94 12.92 -21.65
CA VAL A 24 -37.28 12.07 -20.64
C VAL A 24 -35.77 12.32 -20.46
N THR A 25 -35.08 13.04 -21.35
CA THR A 25 -33.59 13.06 -21.33
C THR A 25 -32.95 14.42 -21.02
N ALA A 26 -33.60 15.26 -20.20
CA ALA A 26 -32.84 16.28 -19.47
C ALA A 26 -32.10 15.59 -18.31
N HIS A 27 -30.82 15.25 -18.51
CA HIS A 27 -29.91 14.83 -17.44
C HIS A 27 -29.85 15.95 -16.38
N LYS A 28 -30.74 15.89 -15.38
CA LYS A 28 -30.84 16.88 -14.32
C LYS A 28 -29.70 16.63 -13.31
N GLU A 29 -28.50 17.07 -13.65
CA GLU A 29 -27.38 17.02 -12.72
C GLU A 29 -27.64 17.96 -11.53
N CYS A 30 -27.54 17.44 -10.31
CA CYS A 30 -27.58 18.22 -9.08
C CYS A 30 -26.45 19.27 -9.08
N LYS A 31 -26.79 20.55 -8.99
CA LYS A 31 -25.81 21.65 -8.96
C LYS A 31 -25.38 21.98 -7.53
N TYR A 32 -24.08 21.83 -7.26
CA TYR A 32 -23.50 22.11 -5.94
C TYR A 32 -22.57 23.32 -5.97
N GLU A 33 -22.58 24.07 -4.89
CA GLU A 33 -21.59 25.07 -4.53
C GLU A 33 -20.38 24.39 -3.89
N LYS A 34 -19.20 24.80 -4.34
CA LYS A 34 -17.93 24.25 -3.88
C LYS A 34 -17.42 25.11 -2.73
N GLY A 35 -17.40 24.57 -1.53
CA GLY A 35 -16.69 25.21 -0.42
C GLY A 35 -15.17 25.25 -0.66
N ARG A 36 -14.46 25.96 0.22
CA ARG A 36 -13.00 25.95 0.25
C ARG A 36 -12.47 24.54 0.56
N TRP A 37 -11.27 24.25 0.07
CA TRP A 37 -10.56 23.05 0.50
C TRP A 37 -10.13 23.22 1.95
N LEU A 38 -10.39 22.21 2.76
CA LEU A 38 -9.82 22.09 4.10
C LEU A 38 -8.32 21.83 3.99
N ASP A 39 -7.63 22.02 5.11
CA ASP A 39 -6.22 21.67 5.23
C ASP A 39 -6.01 20.18 4.95
N CYS A 40 -4.79 19.85 4.53
CA CYS A 40 -4.44 18.47 4.24
C CYS A 40 -4.37 17.66 5.53
N ASP A 41 -4.98 16.49 5.51
CA ASP A 41 -4.82 15.50 6.55
C ASP A 41 -3.42 14.86 6.42
N PRO A 42 -2.54 14.99 7.43
CA PRO A 42 -1.17 14.47 7.37
C PRO A 42 -1.09 12.94 7.43
N ASP A 43 -2.13 12.26 7.92
CA ASP A 43 -2.14 10.80 8.07
C ASP A 43 -2.65 10.13 6.79
N THR A 44 -3.65 10.71 6.13
CA THR A 44 -4.22 10.17 4.87
C THR A 44 -3.64 10.79 3.60
N GLY A 45 -3.03 11.97 3.68
CA GLY A 45 -2.51 12.70 2.51
C GLY A 45 -3.62 13.26 1.60
N MET A 46 -4.83 13.45 2.15
CA MET A 46 -6.02 13.92 1.43
C MET A 46 -6.50 15.28 1.95
N GLN A 47 -7.04 16.10 1.05
CA GLN A 47 -7.81 17.30 1.38
C GLN A 47 -9.28 17.02 1.10
N LYS A 48 -10.15 17.50 2.00
CA LYS A 48 -11.60 17.41 1.83
C LYS A 48 -12.19 18.78 1.56
N ARG A 49 -13.29 18.84 0.82
CA ARG A 49 -14.16 20.01 0.76
C ARG A 49 -15.62 19.58 0.84
N ILE A 50 -16.44 20.48 1.33
CA ILE A 50 -17.89 20.30 1.40
C ILE A 50 -18.52 20.92 0.14
N LEU A 51 -19.41 20.16 -0.49
CA LEU A 51 -20.23 20.60 -1.61
C LEU A 51 -21.66 20.77 -1.11
N ARG A 52 -22.20 21.99 -1.18
CA ARG A 52 -23.55 22.33 -0.71
C ARG A 52 -24.50 22.49 -1.88
N LEU A 53 -25.69 21.93 -1.80
CA LEU A 53 -26.66 22.03 -2.90
C LEU A 53 -27.10 23.50 -3.10
N LYS A 54 -26.93 24.06 -4.31
CA LYS A 54 -27.25 25.48 -4.59
C LYS A 54 -28.75 25.78 -4.62
N THR A 55 -29.52 24.84 -5.15
CA THR A 55 -30.96 25.02 -5.34
C THR A 55 -31.62 23.68 -5.16
N PHE A 56 -32.48 23.58 -4.16
CA PHE A 56 -33.38 22.45 -4.00
C PHE A 56 -34.52 22.61 -5.00
N LYS A 57 -34.53 21.78 -6.05
CA LYS A 57 -35.68 21.69 -6.95
C LYS A 57 -36.55 20.53 -6.49
N PRO A 58 -37.85 20.73 -6.22
CA PRO A 58 -38.74 19.68 -5.70
C PRO A 58 -38.89 18.47 -6.65
N HIS A 59 -38.50 18.60 -7.92
CA HIS A 59 -38.48 17.51 -8.90
C HIS A 59 -37.15 16.73 -9.01
N LEU A 60 -36.11 17.08 -8.24
CA LEU A 60 -34.90 16.26 -8.11
C LEU A 60 -34.96 15.49 -6.80
N VAL A 61 -35.62 14.34 -6.83
CA VAL A 61 -35.92 13.52 -5.65
C VAL A 61 -34.64 12.89 -5.03
N ASP A 62 -33.50 12.92 -5.72
CA ASP A 62 -32.30 12.16 -5.35
C ASP A 62 -31.03 13.01 -5.15
N CYS A 63 -31.15 14.31 -4.83
CA CYS A 63 -29.98 15.14 -4.50
C CYS A 63 -29.77 15.21 -2.98
N THR A 64 -28.60 14.79 -2.50
CA THR A 64 -28.20 15.02 -1.10
C THR A 64 -27.94 16.51 -0.85
N LYS A 65 -28.26 16.99 0.37
CA LYS A 65 -28.07 18.40 0.75
C LYS A 65 -26.60 18.80 0.77
N GLU A 66 -25.75 17.92 1.28
CA GLU A 66 -24.30 18.08 1.32
C GLU A 66 -23.61 16.80 0.86
N LYS A 67 -22.45 16.95 0.22
CA LYS A 67 -21.55 15.83 -0.07
C LYS A 67 -20.11 16.24 0.15
N GLN A 68 -19.27 15.28 0.50
CA GLN A 68 -17.82 15.49 0.63
C GLN A 68 -17.13 15.14 -0.68
N MET A 69 -16.11 15.92 -1.02
CA MET A 69 -15.21 15.63 -2.13
C MET A 69 -13.78 15.62 -1.61
N GLU A 70 -13.02 14.60 -2.01
CA GLU A 70 -11.65 14.41 -1.59
C GLU A 70 -10.70 14.57 -2.78
N ARG A 71 -9.46 15.02 -2.50
CA ARG A 71 -8.37 15.04 -3.47
C ARG A 71 -7.03 14.82 -2.76
N PRO A 72 -5.99 14.32 -3.47
CA PRO A 72 -4.65 14.26 -2.91
C PRO A 72 -4.08 15.66 -2.64
N CYS A 73 -3.28 15.77 -1.58
CA CYS A 73 -2.59 17.02 -1.25
C CYS A 73 -1.49 17.35 -2.26
N LYS A 74 -1.33 18.65 -2.58
CA LYS A 74 -0.31 19.11 -3.55
C LYS A 74 1.12 18.81 -3.12
N LYS A 75 1.41 18.92 -1.81
CA LYS A 75 2.70 18.58 -1.21
C LYS A 75 2.46 17.51 -0.17
N GLN A 76 3.06 16.34 -0.37
CA GLN A 76 3.02 15.24 0.59
C GLN A 76 4.04 15.47 1.70
N CYS A 77 3.77 14.92 2.89
CA CYS A 77 4.72 14.94 4.00
C CYS A 77 5.90 14.00 3.70
N LYS A 78 7.08 14.56 3.49
CA LYS A 78 8.32 13.80 3.29
C LYS A 78 9.14 13.82 4.56
N TYR A 79 9.68 12.68 4.96
CA TYR A 79 10.45 12.55 6.19
C TYR A 79 11.87 12.01 5.90
N VAL A 80 12.86 12.55 6.61
CA VAL A 80 14.21 11.99 6.70
C VAL A 80 14.18 10.84 7.68
N LYS A 81 14.71 9.70 7.24
CA LYS A 81 14.77 8.48 8.02
C LYS A 81 15.80 8.60 9.14
N GLY A 82 15.39 8.38 10.39
CA GLY A 82 16.31 8.28 11.53
C GLY A 82 17.05 6.94 11.60
N ALA A 83 17.87 6.79 12.64
CA ALA A 83 18.42 5.50 13.02
C ALA A 83 17.34 4.63 13.70
N TRP A 84 17.44 3.31 13.55
CA TRP A 84 16.64 2.39 14.35
C TRP A 84 17.22 2.32 15.76
N SER A 85 16.36 2.29 16.77
CA SER A 85 16.73 1.93 18.13
C SER A 85 17.22 0.48 18.19
N ASP A 86 17.83 0.15 19.31
CA ASP A 86 18.05 -1.24 19.67
C ASP A 86 16.73 -2.01 19.78
N CYS A 87 16.83 -3.32 19.65
CA CYS A 87 15.68 -4.18 19.81
C CYS A 87 15.36 -4.35 21.30
N LEU A 88 14.20 -3.87 21.73
CA LEU A 88 13.69 -4.03 23.08
C LEU A 88 12.37 -4.80 23.00
N ASN A 89 12.25 -5.91 23.73
CA ASN A 89 11.03 -6.74 23.76
C ASN A 89 10.54 -7.13 22.35
N GLY A 90 11.46 -7.49 21.44
CA GLY A 90 11.14 -7.90 20.08
C GLY A 90 10.65 -6.77 19.16
N ARG A 91 10.69 -5.52 19.61
CA ARG A 91 10.34 -4.33 18.82
C ARG A 91 11.50 -3.34 18.76
N LYS A 92 11.55 -2.60 17.68
CA LYS A 92 12.44 -1.44 17.55
C LYS A 92 11.71 -0.29 16.92
N GLU A 93 12.14 0.90 17.28
CA GLU A 93 11.50 2.15 16.89
C GLU A 93 12.49 3.05 16.19
N ARG A 94 11.97 3.99 15.42
CA ARG A 94 12.75 5.00 14.74
C ARG A 94 11.94 6.27 14.65
N ILE A 95 12.62 7.39 14.87
CA ILE A 95 12.05 8.73 14.70
C ILE A 95 12.44 9.25 13.31
N ASP A 96 11.45 9.48 12.45
CA ASP A 96 11.62 10.10 11.14
C ASP A 96 11.25 11.60 11.25
N LYS A 97 12.16 12.48 10.84
CA LYS A 97 12.01 13.95 10.96
C LYS A 97 11.47 14.56 9.68
N LEU A 98 10.58 15.55 9.78
CA LEU A 98 9.99 16.20 8.62
C LEU A 98 11.04 16.94 7.79
N ARG A 99 10.99 16.75 6.47
CA ARG A 99 11.73 17.56 5.51
C ARG A 99 11.02 18.89 5.30
N THR A 100 11.44 19.91 6.03
CA THR A 100 10.85 21.26 6.00
C THR A 100 11.00 21.97 4.65
N ASP A 101 11.99 21.58 3.85
CA ASP A 101 12.28 22.12 2.51
C ASP A 101 11.21 21.73 1.47
N VAL A 102 10.65 20.51 1.56
CA VAL A 102 9.72 19.97 0.56
C VAL A 102 8.29 19.80 1.09
N SER A 103 8.13 19.67 2.41
CA SER A 103 6.85 19.37 3.04
C SER A 103 6.07 20.64 3.37
N SER A 104 4.76 20.49 3.59
CA SER A 104 3.91 21.60 4.04
C SER A 104 3.90 21.73 5.56
N SER A 105 3.48 22.90 6.04
CA SER A 105 3.38 23.23 7.47
C SER A 105 2.36 22.40 8.27
N PHE A 106 1.40 21.75 7.61
CA PHE A 106 0.41 20.89 8.28
C PHE A 106 0.96 19.51 8.67
N CYS A 107 2.15 19.15 8.18
CA CYS A 107 2.76 17.87 8.48
C CYS A 107 3.30 17.85 9.92
N LYS A 108 3.17 16.70 10.60
CA LYS A 108 3.79 16.49 11.91
C LYS A 108 5.31 16.68 11.77
N SER A 109 5.94 17.34 12.74
CA SER A 109 7.39 17.58 12.73
C SER A 109 8.18 16.27 12.79
N GLU A 110 7.63 15.26 13.46
CA GLU A 110 8.24 13.94 13.61
C GLU A 110 7.19 12.84 13.49
N LYS A 111 7.64 11.66 13.04
CA LYS A 111 6.85 10.44 12.98
C LYS A 111 7.63 9.29 13.61
N ILE A 112 7.00 8.57 14.54
CA ILE A 112 7.55 7.35 15.11
C ILE A 112 7.12 6.17 14.22
N VAL A 113 8.09 5.33 13.85
CA VAL A 113 7.88 4.12 13.06
C VAL A 113 8.35 2.92 13.85
N ASN A 114 7.43 1.99 14.07
CA ASN A 114 7.68 0.76 14.83
C ASN A 114 7.80 -0.43 13.89
N LYS A 115 8.74 -1.32 14.20
CA LYS A 115 8.93 -2.55 13.45
C LYS A 115 9.31 -3.68 14.39
N SER A 116 8.77 -4.87 14.15
CA SER A 116 9.21 -6.08 14.86
C SER A 116 10.65 -6.41 14.47
N CYS A 117 11.43 -6.80 15.46
CA CYS A 117 12.77 -7.34 15.25
C CYS A 117 12.66 -8.74 14.63
N ARG A 118 13.75 -9.18 13.99
CA ARG A 118 13.90 -10.61 13.73
C ARG A 118 14.17 -11.28 15.06
N LYS A 119 13.49 -12.40 15.36
CA LYS A 119 13.81 -13.23 16.52
C LYS A 119 15.28 -13.63 16.42
N GLN A 120 16.13 -13.08 17.29
CA GLN A 120 17.50 -13.53 17.45
C GLN A 120 17.43 -14.78 18.32
N CYS A 121 17.24 -15.94 17.70
CA CYS A 121 17.38 -17.23 18.35
C CYS A 121 18.55 -17.96 17.70
N ALA A 122 19.69 -17.98 18.37
CA ALA A 122 20.83 -18.78 17.97
C ALA A 122 20.65 -20.22 18.47
N TYR A 123 20.79 -21.20 17.59
CA TYR A 123 20.64 -22.62 17.92
C TYR A 123 21.84 -23.43 17.45
N ASN A 124 22.36 -24.28 18.32
CA ASN A 124 23.23 -25.38 17.96
C ASN A 124 22.37 -26.47 17.33
N LYS A 125 22.82 -27.00 16.19
CA LYS A 125 22.10 -28.00 15.42
C LYS A 125 22.80 -29.34 15.60
N THR A 126 22.05 -30.37 15.96
CA THR A 126 22.56 -31.74 15.86
C THR A 126 22.61 -32.17 14.40
N GLU A 127 23.35 -33.25 14.16
CA GLU A 127 23.23 -34.01 12.92
C GLU A 127 21.78 -34.45 12.71
N TRP A 128 21.43 -34.60 11.42
CA TRP A 128 20.16 -35.20 11.06
C TRP A 128 20.16 -36.68 11.43
N THR A 129 19.03 -37.19 11.91
CA THR A 129 18.84 -38.63 12.02
C THR A 129 18.83 -39.28 10.64
N LEU A 130 19.01 -40.61 10.64
CA LEU A 130 18.77 -41.42 9.46
C LEU A 130 17.35 -41.22 8.94
N CYS A 131 17.18 -41.41 7.63
CA CYS A 131 15.88 -41.33 6.99
C CYS A 131 15.04 -42.55 7.37
N GLU A 132 13.98 -42.32 8.12
CA GLU A 132 12.99 -43.33 8.48
C GLU A 132 11.64 -42.89 7.90
N ASN A 133 10.98 -43.79 7.15
CA ASN A 133 9.67 -43.52 6.54
C ASN A 133 9.62 -42.22 5.70
N GLY A 134 10.73 -41.88 5.02
CA GLY A 134 10.82 -40.68 4.18
C GLY A 134 10.98 -39.36 4.94
N LEU A 135 11.12 -39.41 6.26
CA LEU A 135 11.35 -38.25 7.12
C LEU A 135 12.71 -38.35 7.81
N LYS A 136 13.31 -37.19 8.07
CA LYS A 136 14.47 -37.05 8.95
C LYS A 136 14.21 -35.94 9.95
N ASN A 137 14.72 -36.11 11.16
CA ASN A 137 14.57 -35.14 12.23
C ASN A 137 15.94 -34.69 12.75
N ARG A 138 15.95 -33.54 13.44
CA ARG A 138 17.10 -33.08 14.20
C ARG A 138 16.64 -32.18 15.33
N THR A 139 17.51 -32.04 16.32
CA THR A 139 17.26 -31.20 17.49
C THR A 139 18.10 -29.93 17.41
N LEU A 140 17.48 -28.81 17.77
CA LEU A 140 18.10 -27.51 17.88
C LEU A 140 18.08 -27.08 19.35
N THR A 141 19.24 -26.81 19.92
CA THR A 141 19.39 -26.35 21.31
C THR A 141 19.81 -24.89 21.33
N LEU A 142 19.12 -24.07 22.11
CA LEU A 142 19.37 -22.62 22.17
C LEU A 142 20.80 -22.34 22.68
N VAL A 143 21.54 -21.47 21.97
CA VAL A 143 22.89 -21.07 22.34
C VAL A 143 22.82 -19.89 23.29
N MET A 144 23.34 -20.04 24.50
CA MET A 144 23.46 -18.90 25.43
C MET A 144 24.73 -18.11 25.08
N ASN A 145 24.58 -16.90 24.53
CA ASN A 145 25.69 -15.97 24.30
C ASN A 145 25.46 -14.68 25.12
N PRO A 146 26.36 -14.32 26.04
CA PRO A 146 26.26 -13.08 26.81
C PRO A 146 26.42 -11.81 25.96
N GLU A 147 27.10 -11.85 24.81
CA GLU A 147 27.29 -10.68 23.95
C GLU A 147 26.09 -10.39 23.04
N THR A 148 25.32 -11.43 22.69
CA THR A 148 24.10 -11.31 21.88
C THR A 148 22.99 -12.14 22.51
N PRO A 149 22.26 -11.58 23.49
CA PRO A 149 21.17 -12.28 24.16
C PRO A 149 20.11 -12.73 23.15
N ASN A 150 19.59 -13.95 23.34
CA ASN A 150 18.44 -14.39 22.56
C ASN A 150 17.18 -13.65 23.00
N SER A 151 16.19 -13.58 22.12
CA SER A 151 14.86 -13.10 22.47
C SER A 151 14.22 -14.01 23.54
N ASP A 152 13.45 -13.45 24.46
CA ASP A 152 12.74 -14.23 25.49
C ASP A 152 11.71 -15.22 24.90
N ASP A 153 11.20 -14.92 23.70
CA ASP A 153 10.30 -15.79 22.93
C ASP A 153 10.98 -17.04 22.31
N CYS A 154 12.27 -17.26 22.57
CA CYS A 154 13.00 -18.39 22.01
C CYS A 154 12.81 -19.65 22.86
N GLU A 155 12.17 -20.67 22.29
CA GLU A 155 12.09 -21.98 22.93
C GLU A 155 13.50 -22.57 23.14
N PRO A 156 13.80 -23.17 24.31
CA PRO A 156 15.11 -23.75 24.61
C PRO A 156 15.51 -24.90 23.69
N ILE A 157 14.54 -25.73 23.27
CA ILE A 157 14.76 -26.90 22.41
C ILE A 157 13.71 -26.90 21.30
N LYS A 158 14.15 -27.15 20.06
CA LYS A 158 13.28 -27.28 18.88
C LYS A 158 13.59 -28.55 18.11
N ASN A 159 12.54 -29.32 17.81
CA ASN A 159 12.66 -30.48 16.93
C ASN A 159 12.20 -30.08 15.53
N ILE A 160 13.08 -30.23 14.53
CA ILE A 160 12.74 -29.96 13.14
C ILE A 160 12.64 -31.28 12.40
N VAL A 161 11.49 -31.53 11.78
CA VAL A 161 11.26 -32.65 10.87
C VAL A 161 11.25 -32.13 9.44
N LYS A 162 11.95 -32.82 8.53
CA LYS A 162 11.93 -32.51 7.10
C LYS A 162 11.79 -33.79 6.28
N PRO A 163 11.19 -33.72 5.09
CA PRO A 163 11.25 -34.82 4.15
C PRO A 163 12.70 -35.11 3.74
N CYS A 164 12.97 -36.37 3.44
CA CYS A 164 14.22 -36.79 2.82
C CYS A 164 14.31 -36.24 1.40
N SER A 165 15.51 -35.91 0.94
CA SER A 165 15.70 -35.41 -0.43
C SER A 165 15.50 -36.57 -1.40
N ASN A 166 14.46 -36.53 -2.23
CA ASN A 166 14.32 -37.49 -3.33
C ASN A 166 15.42 -37.19 -4.37
N GLN A 167 16.26 -38.17 -4.70
CA GLN A 167 17.25 -38.06 -5.77
C GLN A 167 16.64 -38.21 -7.19
N ASN A 168 15.31 -38.21 -7.35
CA ASN A 168 14.68 -38.29 -8.66
C ASN A 168 13.82 -37.05 -8.95
N ASN A 169 14.43 -36.09 -9.64
CA ASN A 169 13.88 -35.47 -10.85
C ASN A 169 14.97 -34.63 -11.56
N ASN A 170 15.98 -35.33 -12.09
CA ASN A 170 16.61 -34.89 -13.32
C ASN A 170 15.73 -35.38 -14.49
N ASN A 171 14.90 -34.50 -15.03
CA ASN A 171 14.58 -34.38 -16.46
C ASN A 171 13.44 -33.37 -16.67
N ASN A 172 13.81 -32.11 -16.89
CA ASN A 172 13.48 -31.41 -18.15
C ASN A 172 14.11 -30.01 -18.16
N ASN A 173 15.26 -29.96 -18.83
CA ASN A 173 15.63 -28.99 -19.85
C ASN A 173 15.09 -27.55 -19.78
N ASN A 174 16.09 -26.68 -19.65
CA ASN A 174 16.39 -25.54 -20.54
C ASN A 174 15.84 -24.15 -20.18
N ASN A 175 16.84 -23.28 -19.99
CA ASN A 175 16.85 -21.83 -20.15
C ASN A 175 16.00 -21.00 -19.19
N ILE A 176 16.70 -20.32 -18.26
CA ILE A 176 16.94 -18.87 -18.40
C ILE A 176 18.32 -18.57 -17.78
N ASN A 177 19.25 -18.29 -18.69
CA ASN A 177 20.47 -17.49 -18.61
C ASN A 177 21.03 -17.11 -17.24
N ASN A 178 22.26 -17.58 -17.04
CA ASN A 178 23.31 -16.86 -16.34
C ASN A 178 23.29 -15.38 -16.73
N ASN A 179 23.14 -14.49 -15.74
CA ASN A 179 23.91 -13.26 -15.74
C ASN A 179 24.41 -12.98 -14.33
N HIS A 180 25.68 -13.33 -14.17
CA HIS A 180 26.50 -13.14 -13.02
C HIS A 180 27.10 -11.72 -13.12
N ASP A 181 26.32 -10.68 -12.85
CA ASP A 181 26.90 -9.34 -12.73
C ASP A 181 27.39 -9.11 -11.29
N ASN A 182 28.62 -9.55 -11.09
CA ASN A 182 29.52 -9.06 -10.05
C ASN A 182 29.78 -7.57 -10.30
N ASN A 183 29.06 -6.69 -9.62
CA ASN A 183 29.51 -5.30 -9.47
C ASN A 183 30.18 -5.09 -8.12
N ASN A 184 31.44 -5.54 -8.10
CA ASN A 184 32.50 -4.97 -7.28
C ASN A 184 32.60 -3.46 -7.62
N LYS A 185 32.05 -2.59 -6.77
CA LYS A 185 32.50 -1.19 -6.74
C LYS A 185 33.54 -1.03 -5.65
N GLY A 186 34.78 -1.17 -6.10
CA GLY A 186 35.98 -0.88 -5.34
C GLY A 186 35.96 0.53 -4.78
N LYS A 187 36.51 0.60 -3.57
CA LYS A 187 37.05 1.78 -2.90
C LYS A 187 37.85 2.62 -3.90
N LYS A 188 37.46 3.88 -4.11
CA LYS A 188 38.45 4.94 -4.35
C LYS A 188 38.67 5.64 -3.02
N LYS A 189 39.82 5.34 -2.41
CA LYS A 189 40.51 6.29 -1.55
C LYS A 189 40.93 7.45 -2.44
N ILE A 190 40.63 8.67 -2.03
CA ILE A 190 41.37 9.86 -2.45
C ILE A 190 41.87 10.43 -1.14
N ASP A 191 43.14 10.18 -0.87
CA ASP A 191 43.89 10.86 0.17
C ASP A 191 44.18 12.30 -0.30
N GLY A 192 44.06 13.25 0.63
CA GLY A 192 44.92 14.44 0.79
C GLY A 192 44.93 15.53 -0.28
N ASN A 193 44.50 16.73 0.11
CA ASN A 193 45.27 18.00 0.12
C ASN A 193 44.25 19.15 0.28
N GLU A 194 44.18 19.89 1.39
CA GLU A 194 45.13 20.89 1.89
C GLU A 194 44.97 22.27 1.20
N TYR A 195 44.45 23.22 2.01
CA TYR A 195 44.42 24.69 2.01
C TYR A 195 43.84 25.58 0.88
N ASP A 196 43.13 26.62 1.37
CA ASP A 196 43.16 28.05 1.03
C ASP A 196 41.93 28.77 0.42
N PHE A 197 41.57 29.86 1.14
CA PHE A 197 40.62 30.97 0.96
C PHE A 197 39.11 30.76 1.18
#